data_AF-Q1D2J9-F1
#
_entry.id   AF-Q1D2J9-F1
#
_cell.length_a   1.000
_cell.length_b   1.000
_cell.length_c   1.000
_cell.angle_alpha   90.00
_cell.angle_beta   90.00
_cell.angle_gamma   90.00
#
_symmetry.space_group_name_H-M   'P 1'
#
loop_
_entity.id
_entity.type
_entity.pdbx_description
1 polymer ?
#
loop_
_entity_poly.entity_id
_entity_poly.type
_entity_poly.pdbx_seq_one_letter_code
_entity_poly.pdbx_strand_id
1 'polypeptide(L)'
;MSQDTPSSPPRVPRDFYADLMRASQTSRAGFLAERERWLRGVPVEGREELLFEFEMLLRAVERYLNLNTVVDARDRPLVTRDFREELADVRDAMDRAIRVARHLQDPDSDQKMVFRKYVETQLADDRVRRALIEEQLDQETPPESLFVLREAFDALKNLLDHLLKLPAANLGLFQDVGKLSLREIVLNRYFRPFRPLEFRVEYDRLRSVRLLDTLVTLQEEQRTAFTTAFLGLFRLLHYLAYVDAEEQPPFSRRVRVLLALVRSEATALASWMHSELSPNAGSKSLQAATLRAARDIARETERVAREVLVNLDRDAEAPLRAASAFTAVLRTQVVALVEALAPNGGLADGVFDELMSPQEAALRLRKDLWVYAQLCRAAESHLRAEDVPAAERVLDALKGFLGYFHDGSYQLLRYGDYDAFDRFTSLLVELPWPPEGPGIRARLGEDLRRFIQTLESTFHSVSRRTHLQGRGFDRQDAEALRDRFLTTPAR
;
A
#
# COMPACT_ATOMS: atom_id res chain seq x y z
N MET A 1 -24.89 26.10 39.62
CA MET A 1 -24.69 26.37 38.19
C MET A 1 -23.60 25.43 37.72
N SER A 2 -23.97 24.21 37.32
CA SER A 2 -23.05 23.24 36.75
C SER A 2 -22.92 23.54 35.27
N GLN A 3 -21.68 23.78 34.81
CA GLN A 3 -21.38 24.01 33.41
C GLN A 3 -21.40 22.66 32.69
N ASP A 4 -22.42 22.48 31.85
CA ASP A 4 -22.43 21.44 30.82
C ASP A 4 -21.24 21.65 29.89
N THR A 5 -20.32 20.69 29.90
CA THR A 5 -19.29 20.57 28.87
C THR A 5 -19.99 20.04 27.61
N PRO A 6 -19.86 20.69 26.44
CA PRO A 6 -20.53 20.23 25.24
C PRO A 6 -19.97 18.86 24.84
N SER A 7 -20.86 17.86 24.82
CA SER A 7 -20.61 16.52 24.31
C SER A 7 -20.09 16.61 22.88
N SER A 8 -18.91 16.02 22.61
CA SER A 8 -18.40 15.88 21.26
C SER A 8 -19.40 15.11 20.39
N PRO A 9 -19.69 15.56 19.15
CA PRO A 9 -20.65 14.90 18.28
C PRO A 9 -20.21 13.45 17.99
N PRO A 10 -21.15 12.53 17.73
CA PRO A 10 -20.83 11.15 17.36
C PRO A 10 -19.89 11.18 16.15
N ARG A 11 -18.69 10.61 16.32
CA ARG A 11 -17.72 10.44 15.23
C ARG A 11 -18.40 9.65 14.13
N VAL A 12 -18.68 10.30 13.00
CA VAL A 12 -18.95 9.59 11.74
C VAL A 12 -17.82 8.58 11.56
N PRO A 13 -18.10 7.29 11.30
CA PRO A 13 -17.07 6.32 10.97
C PRO A 13 -16.30 6.81 9.75
N ARG A 14 -15.16 7.45 10.01
CA ARG A 14 -14.21 7.91 9.02
C ARG A 14 -13.15 6.84 8.91
N ASP A 15 -12.93 6.34 7.70
CA ASP A 15 -11.79 5.47 7.45
C ASP A 15 -10.51 6.30 7.60
N PHE A 16 -9.91 6.18 8.78
CA PHE A 16 -8.67 6.84 9.14
C PHE A 16 -7.56 6.61 8.11
N TYR A 17 -7.46 5.40 7.54
CA TYR A 17 -6.42 5.08 6.58
C TYR A 17 -6.70 5.72 5.22
N ALA A 18 -7.94 5.67 4.73
CA ALA A 18 -8.29 6.37 3.50
C ALA A 18 -8.13 7.90 3.63
N ASP A 19 -8.48 8.47 4.79
CA ASP A 19 -8.29 9.89 5.07
C ASP A 19 -6.80 10.27 5.11
N LEU A 20 -5.97 9.43 5.76
CA LEU A 20 -4.51 9.56 5.77
C LEU A 20 -3.95 9.56 4.34
N MET A 21 -4.38 8.63 3.49
CA MET A 21 -3.92 8.56 2.10
C MET A 21 -4.39 9.76 1.29
N ARG A 22 -5.68 10.13 1.40
CA ARG A 22 -6.26 11.27 0.68
C ARG A 22 -5.60 12.59 1.04
N ALA A 23 -5.28 12.83 2.32
CA ALA A 23 -4.64 14.06 2.79
C ALA A 23 -3.29 14.32 2.10
N SER A 24 -2.55 13.25 1.79
CA SER A 24 -1.24 13.34 1.12
C SER A 24 -1.34 13.48 -0.41
N GLN A 25 -2.53 13.25 -1.01
CA GLN A 25 -2.70 13.06 -2.46
C GLN A 25 -3.77 13.96 -3.11
N THR A 26 -4.21 15.03 -2.43
CA THR A 26 -5.35 15.88 -2.83
C THR A 26 -5.26 16.38 -4.28
N SER A 27 -4.08 16.72 -4.78
CA SER A 27 -3.89 17.23 -6.15
C SER A 27 -4.09 16.17 -7.25
N ARG A 28 -4.15 14.88 -6.89
CA ARG A 28 -4.31 13.75 -7.82
C ARG A 28 -5.57 12.92 -7.55
N ALA A 29 -6.43 13.36 -6.63
CA ALA A 29 -7.56 12.55 -6.14
C ALA A 29 -8.45 11.98 -7.28
N GLY A 30 -8.73 12.76 -8.32
CA GLY A 30 -9.52 12.32 -9.47
C GLY A 30 -8.87 11.16 -10.25
N PHE A 31 -7.60 11.33 -10.65
CA PHE A 31 -6.84 10.29 -11.35
C PHE A 31 -6.69 9.01 -10.52
N LEU A 32 -6.52 9.14 -9.21
CA LEU A 32 -6.38 8.00 -8.31
C LEU A 32 -7.68 7.22 -8.16
N ALA A 33 -8.82 7.91 -8.04
CA ALA A 33 -10.12 7.27 -7.98
C ALA A 33 -10.44 6.50 -9.28
N GLU A 34 -10.07 7.06 -10.44
CA GLU A 34 -10.23 6.37 -11.72
C GLU A 34 -9.28 5.17 -11.87
N ARG A 35 -8.03 5.31 -11.43
CA ARG A 35 -7.07 4.19 -11.37
C ARG A 35 -7.55 3.06 -10.47
N GLU A 36 -8.07 3.39 -9.29
CA GLU A 36 -8.65 2.43 -8.36
C GLU A 36 -9.84 1.69 -8.98
N ARG A 37 -10.76 2.43 -9.62
CA ARG A 37 -11.89 1.82 -10.35
C ARG A 37 -11.40 0.87 -11.45
N TRP A 38 -10.40 1.29 -12.22
CA TRP A 38 -9.78 0.46 -13.25
C TRP A 38 -9.18 -0.81 -12.63
N LEU A 39 -8.34 -0.68 -11.60
CA LEU A 39 -7.67 -1.82 -10.97
C LEU A 39 -8.69 -2.84 -10.43
N ARG A 40 -9.79 -2.38 -9.84
CA ARG A 40 -10.88 -3.26 -9.38
C ARG A 40 -11.51 -4.08 -10.53
N GLY A 41 -11.52 -3.55 -11.75
CA GLY A 41 -12.02 -4.20 -12.96
C GLY A 41 -11.02 -5.12 -13.66
N VAL A 42 -9.71 -5.06 -13.34
CA VAL A 42 -8.69 -5.88 -14.01
C VAL A 42 -8.87 -7.36 -13.66
N PRO A 43 -9.09 -8.28 -14.63
CA PRO A 43 -9.41 -9.69 -14.38
C PRO A 43 -8.16 -10.54 -14.13
N VAL A 44 -7.18 -10.02 -13.37
CA VAL A 44 -5.89 -10.65 -13.11
C VAL A 44 -5.76 -10.95 -11.63
N GLU A 45 -5.46 -12.20 -11.29
CA GLU A 45 -5.20 -12.58 -9.90
C GLU A 45 -3.92 -11.90 -9.39
N GLY A 46 -3.96 -11.33 -8.19
CA GLY A 46 -2.82 -10.63 -7.62
C GLY A 46 -2.47 -9.30 -8.32
N ARG A 47 -3.40 -8.70 -9.06
CA ARG A 47 -3.25 -7.39 -9.71
C ARG A 47 -2.72 -6.28 -8.79
N GLU A 48 -3.04 -6.31 -7.50
CA GLU A 48 -2.54 -5.33 -6.52
C GLU A 48 -1.03 -5.50 -6.30
N GLU A 49 -0.56 -6.74 -6.28
CA GLU A 49 0.85 -7.09 -6.14
C GLU A 49 1.63 -6.78 -7.43
N LEU A 50 1.03 -7.06 -8.59
CA LEU A 50 1.59 -6.65 -9.88
C LEU A 50 1.68 -5.12 -9.99
N LEU A 51 0.65 -4.38 -9.55
CA LEU A 51 0.69 -2.92 -9.53
C LEU A 51 1.76 -2.40 -8.57
N PHE A 52 1.88 -3.02 -7.39
CA PHE A 52 2.95 -2.71 -6.45
C PHE A 52 4.33 -2.90 -7.08
N GLU A 53 4.58 -4.07 -7.70
CA GLU A 53 5.86 -4.36 -8.36
C GLU A 53 6.15 -3.33 -9.45
N PHE A 54 5.16 -3.00 -10.27
CA PHE A 54 5.30 -2.02 -11.34
C PHE A 54 5.70 -0.64 -10.77
N GLU A 55 4.92 -0.10 -9.84
CA GLU A 55 5.20 1.21 -9.24
C GLU A 55 6.49 1.22 -8.40
N MET A 56 6.85 0.08 -7.79
CA MET A 56 8.16 -0.12 -7.14
C MET A 56 9.29 -0.01 -8.17
N LEU A 57 9.20 -0.67 -9.33
CA LEU A 57 10.23 -0.62 -10.38
C LEU A 57 10.38 0.78 -10.97
N LEU A 58 9.27 1.51 -11.20
CA LEU A 58 9.33 2.91 -11.65
C LEU A 58 10.11 3.78 -10.65
N ARG A 59 9.80 3.64 -9.36
CA ARG A 59 10.52 4.33 -8.27
C ARG A 59 11.98 3.91 -8.20
N ALA A 60 12.25 2.61 -8.35
CA ALA A 60 13.60 2.08 -8.29
C ALA A 60 14.46 2.67 -9.42
N VAL A 61 13.95 2.69 -10.65
CA VAL A 61 14.60 3.31 -11.80
C VAL A 61 14.83 4.81 -11.57
N GLU A 62 13.82 5.56 -11.12
CA GLU A 62 13.95 6.98 -10.77
C GLU A 62 15.07 7.22 -9.75
N ARG A 63 15.12 6.43 -8.67
CA ARG A 63 16.10 6.60 -7.58
C ARG A 63 17.49 6.15 -7.97
N TYR A 64 17.61 5.11 -8.79
CA TYR A 64 18.90 4.59 -9.26
C TYR A 64 19.58 5.55 -10.24
N LEU A 65 18.80 6.23 -11.07
CA LEU A 65 19.33 7.25 -11.98
C LEU A 65 19.80 8.53 -11.24
N ASN A 66 19.52 8.65 -9.94
CA ASN A 66 20.12 9.65 -9.07
C ASN A 66 21.47 9.15 -8.53
N LEU A 67 22.56 9.79 -8.97
CA LEU A 67 23.94 9.40 -8.67
C LEU A 67 24.24 9.27 -7.17
N ASN A 68 23.61 10.08 -6.31
CA ASN A 68 23.82 10.02 -4.86
C ASN A 68 23.40 8.67 -4.25
N THR A 69 22.50 7.95 -4.91
CA THR A 69 21.97 6.66 -4.47
C THR A 69 22.87 5.48 -4.88
N VAL A 70 23.65 5.63 -5.96
CA VAL A 70 24.37 4.52 -6.59
C VAL A 70 25.89 4.63 -6.43
N VAL A 71 26.43 5.84 -6.31
CA VAL A 71 27.87 6.06 -6.23
C VAL A 71 28.22 6.89 -4.99
N ASP A 72 29.18 6.41 -4.20
CA ASP A 72 29.87 7.27 -3.24
C ASP A 72 30.92 8.09 -4.00
N ALA A 73 30.61 9.37 -4.25
CA ALA A 73 31.50 10.30 -4.92
C ALA A 73 32.82 10.54 -4.16
N ARG A 74 32.91 10.14 -2.88
CA ARG A 74 34.14 10.24 -2.07
C ARG A 74 35.17 9.17 -2.41
N ASP A 75 34.73 8.01 -2.92
CA ASP A 75 35.62 6.87 -3.18
C ASP A 75 36.21 6.90 -4.60
N ARG A 76 35.50 7.46 -5.60
CA ARG A 76 35.98 7.55 -6.99
C ARG A 76 35.50 8.81 -7.71
N PRO A 77 36.37 9.49 -8.49
CA PRO A 77 35.95 10.59 -9.36
C PRO A 77 34.88 10.13 -10.36
N LEU A 78 33.71 10.77 -10.33
CA LEU A 78 32.57 10.40 -11.20
C LEU A 78 32.87 10.59 -12.69
N VAL A 79 33.72 11.55 -13.05
CA VAL A 79 33.96 11.96 -14.44
C VAL A 79 34.67 10.88 -15.25
N THR A 80 35.51 10.06 -14.61
CA THR A 80 36.31 9.02 -15.28
C THR A 80 35.74 7.61 -15.07
N ARG A 81 34.61 7.48 -14.36
CA ARG A 81 33.93 6.20 -14.12
C ARG A 81 33.19 5.74 -15.38
N ASP A 82 33.25 4.44 -15.63
CA ASP A 82 32.37 3.76 -16.59
C ASP A 82 31.06 3.38 -15.90
N PHE A 83 29.94 3.80 -16.49
CA PHE A 83 28.57 3.61 -15.99
C PHE A 83 27.83 2.48 -16.74
N ARG A 84 28.54 1.65 -17.49
CA ARG A 84 27.94 0.61 -18.34
C ARG A 84 27.16 -0.42 -17.52
N GLU A 85 27.66 -0.80 -16.35
CA GLU A 85 27.00 -1.77 -15.47
C GLU A 85 25.68 -1.20 -14.93
N GLU A 86 25.68 0.06 -14.50
CA GLU A 86 24.48 0.74 -14.01
C GLU A 86 23.43 0.92 -15.10
N LEU A 87 23.84 1.20 -16.33
CA LEU A 87 22.93 1.24 -17.49
C LEU A 87 22.33 -0.13 -17.80
N ALA A 88 23.10 -1.22 -17.64
CA ALA A 88 22.59 -2.58 -17.79
C ALA A 88 21.58 -2.93 -16.68
N ASP A 89 21.83 -2.48 -15.44
CA ASP A 89 20.91 -2.67 -14.32
C ASP A 89 19.57 -1.93 -14.57
N VAL A 90 19.62 -0.68 -15.04
CA VAL A 90 18.42 0.09 -15.42
C VAL A 90 17.65 -0.59 -16.54
N ARG A 91 18.33 -1.08 -17.58
CA ARG A 91 17.71 -1.83 -18.68
C ARG A 91 16.92 -3.04 -18.16
N ASP A 92 17.51 -3.84 -17.27
CA ASP A 92 16.87 -5.06 -16.75
C ASP A 92 15.65 -4.72 -15.85
N ALA A 93 15.73 -3.64 -15.08
CA ALA A 93 14.60 -3.14 -14.31
C ALA A 93 13.46 -2.65 -15.23
N MET A 94 13.77 -1.91 -16.30
CA MET A 94 12.79 -1.49 -17.30
C MET A 94 12.14 -2.69 -18.01
N ASP A 95 12.93 -3.69 -18.38
CA ASP A 95 12.45 -4.91 -19.01
C ASP A 95 11.47 -5.70 -18.12
N ARG A 96 11.73 -5.75 -16.80
CA ARG A 96 10.75 -6.29 -15.86
C ARG A 96 9.50 -5.41 -15.76
N ALA A 97 9.64 -4.09 -15.68
CA ALA A 97 8.50 -3.18 -15.62
C ALA A 97 7.59 -3.31 -16.85
N ILE A 98 8.16 -3.45 -18.05
CA ILE A 98 7.43 -3.75 -19.30
C ILE A 98 6.63 -5.04 -19.16
N ARG A 99 7.26 -6.12 -18.68
CA ARG A 99 6.56 -7.40 -18.47
C ARG A 99 5.40 -7.24 -17.50
N VAL A 100 5.60 -6.62 -16.34
CA VAL A 100 4.54 -6.45 -15.34
C VAL A 100 3.40 -5.60 -15.89
N ALA A 101 3.71 -4.50 -16.58
CA ALA A 101 2.71 -3.67 -17.26
C ALA A 101 1.87 -4.46 -18.27
N ARG A 102 2.49 -5.35 -19.07
CA ARG A 102 1.76 -6.24 -19.99
C ARG A 102 0.78 -7.16 -19.27
N HIS A 103 1.14 -7.68 -18.10
CA HIS A 103 0.26 -8.56 -17.33
C HIS A 103 -0.92 -7.80 -16.70
N LEU A 104 -0.77 -6.51 -16.41
CA LEU A 104 -1.83 -5.65 -15.89
C LEU A 104 -2.79 -5.15 -16.98
N GLN A 105 -2.40 -5.22 -18.25
CA GLN A 105 -3.25 -4.81 -19.36
C GLN A 105 -4.24 -5.91 -19.74
N ASP A 106 -5.48 -5.50 -19.98
CA ASP A 106 -6.49 -6.36 -20.58
C ASP A 106 -6.07 -6.69 -22.04
N PRO A 107 -5.99 -7.97 -22.44
CA PRO A 107 -5.54 -8.36 -23.78
C PRO A 107 -6.31 -7.69 -24.92
N ASP A 108 -7.62 -7.49 -24.77
CA ASP A 108 -8.46 -6.86 -25.78
C ASP A 108 -8.17 -5.36 -25.92
N SER A 109 -7.92 -4.68 -24.80
CA SER A 109 -7.49 -3.28 -24.79
C SER A 109 -6.10 -3.13 -25.43
N ASP A 110 -5.15 -3.99 -25.09
CA ASP A 110 -3.78 -3.92 -25.61
C ASP A 110 -3.76 -4.14 -27.14
N GLN A 111 -4.47 -5.14 -27.65
CA GLN A 111 -4.55 -5.39 -29.10
C GLN A 111 -5.15 -4.20 -29.87
N LYS A 112 -6.21 -3.60 -29.33
CA LYS A 112 -6.82 -2.38 -29.92
C LYS A 112 -5.83 -1.23 -29.97
N MET A 113 -5.08 -1.00 -28.90
CA MET A 113 -4.09 0.06 -28.82
C MET A 113 -2.90 -0.16 -29.77
N VAL A 114 -2.40 -1.40 -29.86
CA VAL A 114 -1.34 -1.77 -30.83
C VAL A 114 -1.83 -1.58 -32.26
N PHE A 115 -3.03 -2.06 -32.58
CA PHE A 115 -3.61 -1.90 -33.92
C PHE A 115 -3.82 -0.42 -34.27
N ARG A 116 -4.40 0.35 -33.34
CA ARG A 116 -4.57 1.80 -33.47
C ARG A 116 -3.24 2.47 -33.80
N LYS A 117 -2.20 2.21 -33.01
CA LYS A 117 -0.85 2.74 -33.24
C LYS A 117 -0.25 2.30 -34.59
N TYR A 118 -0.45 1.05 -35.00
CA TYR A 118 0.05 0.53 -36.27
C TYR A 118 -0.57 1.28 -37.45
N VAL A 119 -1.90 1.40 -37.47
CA VAL A 119 -2.65 2.15 -38.49
C VAL A 119 -2.18 3.60 -38.52
N GLU A 120 -2.07 4.21 -37.35
CA GLU A 120 -1.62 5.58 -37.15
C GLU A 120 -0.19 5.83 -37.64
N THR A 121 0.74 4.89 -37.45
CA THR A 121 2.15 5.07 -37.85
C THR A 121 2.36 4.83 -39.34
N GLN A 122 1.61 3.90 -39.94
CA GLN A 122 1.79 3.51 -41.35
C GLN A 122 1.02 4.42 -42.34
N LEU A 123 -0.04 5.10 -41.88
CA LEU A 123 -0.95 5.83 -42.76
C LEU A 123 -0.99 7.35 -42.51
N ALA A 124 -0.27 7.87 -41.51
CA ALA A 124 -0.33 9.29 -41.14
C ALA A 124 0.72 10.16 -41.86
N ASP A 125 0.23 11.23 -42.49
CA ASP A 125 1.01 12.40 -42.87
C ASP A 125 1.50 13.18 -41.61
N ASP A 126 2.49 14.05 -41.73
CA ASP A 126 3.21 14.69 -40.62
C ASP A 126 2.29 15.45 -39.65
N ARG A 127 1.21 16.08 -40.17
CA ARG A 127 0.20 16.76 -39.35
C ARG A 127 -0.58 15.79 -38.46
N VAL A 128 -0.95 14.63 -39.01
CA VAL A 128 -1.69 13.59 -38.29
C VAL A 128 -0.76 12.97 -37.25
N ARG A 129 0.51 12.70 -37.60
CA ARG A 129 1.52 12.20 -36.65
C ARG A 129 1.68 13.13 -35.44
N ARG A 130 1.72 14.44 -35.65
CA ARG A 130 1.79 15.42 -34.55
C ARG A 130 0.55 15.38 -33.67
N ALA A 131 -0.65 15.37 -34.25
CA ALA A 131 -1.90 15.29 -33.50
C ALA A 131 -1.98 14.01 -32.64
N LEU A 132 -1.48 12.89 -33.17
CA LEU A 132 -1.43 11.61 -32.44
C LEU A 132 -0.46 11.63 -31.27
N ILE A 133 0.71 12.28 -31.42
CA ILE A 133 1.63 12.48 -30.30
C ILE A 133 0.98 13.37 -29.23
N GLU A 134 0.26 14.42 -29.65
CA GLU A 134 -0.47 15.29 -28.73
C GLU A 134 -1.57 14.52 -27.98
N GLU A 135 -2.35 13.67 -28.67
CA GLU A 135 -3.36 12.79 -28.05
C GLU A 135 -2.74 11.76 -27.09
N GLN A 136 -1.60 11.16 -27.44
CA GLN A 136 -0.89 10.23 -26.55
C GLN A 136 -0.42 10.90 -25.25
N LEU A 137 -0.23 12.22 -25.25
CA LEU A 137 0.11 12.97 -24.02
C LEU A 137 -1.11 13.21 -23.13
N ASP A 138 -2.33 13.13 -23.67
CA ASP A 138 -3.56 13.33 -22.91
C ASP A 138 -3.87 12.18 -21.96
N GLN A 139 -3.53 10.93 -22.33
CA GLN A 139 -3.63 9.74 -21.47
C GLN A 139 -4.94 9.75 -20.65
N GLU A 140 -6.08 9.69 -21.33
CA GLU A 140 -7.38 9.93 -20.69
C GLU A 140 -7.72 8.82 -19.68
N THR A 141 -7.29 7.59 -19.95
CA THR A 141 -7.60 6.42 -19.11
C THR A 141 -6.34 5.74 -18.53
N PRO A 142 -6.46 5.00 -17.40
CA PRO A 142 -5.35 4.22 -16.86
C PRO A 142 -4.76 3.19 -17.85
N PRO A 143 -5.55 2.39 -18.60
CA PRO A 143 -5.00 1.48 -19.62
C PRO A 143 -4.12 2.21 -20.65
N GLU A 144 -4.54 3.40 -21.10
CA GLU A 144 -3.80 4.19 -22.08
C GLU A 144 -2.50 4.73 -21.50
N SER A 145 -2.54 5.29 -20.29
CA SER A 145 -1.34 5.70 -19.56
C SER A 145 -0.35 4.54 -19.40
N LEU A 146 -0.83 3.35 -19.05
CA LEU A 146 0.02 2.17 -18.86
C LEU A 146 0.67 1.75 -20.19
N PHE A 147 -0.10 1.77 -21.27
CA PHE A 147 0.39 1.47 -22.61
C PHE A 147 1.47 2.47 -23.07
N VAL A 148 1.21 3.76 -22.94
CA VAL A 148 2.16 4.81 -23.35
C VAL A 148 3.49 4.67 -22.59
N LEU A 149 3.44 4.47 -21.28
CA LEU A 149 4.64 4.28 -20.46
C LEU A 149 5.39 2.99 -20.81
N ARG A 150 4.65 1.89 -21.08
CA ARG A 150 5.23 0.63 -21.53
C ARG A 150 5.98 0.80 -22.86
N GLU A 151 5.38 1.48 -23.83
CA GLU A 151 6.01 1.74 -25.13
C GLU A 151 7.25 2.63 -24.99
N ALA A 152 7.18 3.65 -24.14
CA ALA A 152 8.32 4.52 -23.86
C ALA A 152 9.48 3.72 -23.24
N PHE A 153 9.19 2.83 -22.30
CA PHE A 153 10.19 1.94 -21.70
C PHE A 153 10.75 0.93 -22.69
N ASP A 154 9.93 0.36 -23.58
CA ASP A 154 10.41 -0.54 -24.62
C ASP A 154 11.36 0.17 -25.59
N ALA A 155 11.03 1.41 -25.99
CA ALA A 155 11.91 2.24 -26.80
C ALA A 155 13.24 2.58 -26.08
N LEU A 156 13.18 2.97 -24.80
CA LEU A 156 14.38 3.27 -24.00
C LEU A 156 15.24 2.02 -23.78
N LYS A 157 14.63 0.87 -23.51
CA LYS A 157 15.33 -0.43 -23.41
C LYS A 157 16.04 -0.76 -24.73
N ASN A 158 15.34 -0.64 -25.86
CA ASN A 158 15.95 -0.88 -27.17
C ASN A 158 17.12 0.06 -27.43
N LEU A 159 17.02 1.35 -27.05
CA LEU A 159 18.12 2.31 -27.13
C LEU A 159 19.30 1.90 -26.22
N LEU A 160 19.03 1.46 -24.99
CA LEU A 160 20.05 0.95 -24.07
C LEU A 160 20.76 -0.30 -24.62
N ASP A 161 20.05 -1.23 -25.25
CA ASP A 161 20.65 -2.42 -25.88
C ASP A 161 21.66 -2.05 -26.99
N HIS A 162 21.48 -0.91 -27.66
CA HIS A 162 22.45 -0.39 -28.62
C HIS A 162 23.60 0.34 -27.93
N LEU A 163 23.31 1.20 -26.95
CA LEU A 163 24.34 1.96 -26.21
C LEU A 163 25.29 1.05 -25.42
N LEU A 164 24.79 -0.06 -24.86
CA LEU A 164 25.61 -1.02 -24.11
C LEU A 164 26.60 -1.80 -24.99
N LYS A 165 26.50 -1.69 -26.32
CA LYS A 165 27.53 -2.20 -27.25
C LYS A 165 28.77 -1.32 -27.31
N LEU A 166 28.70 -0.08 -26.81
CA LEU A 166 29.85 0.80 -26.70
C LEU A 166 30.87 0.25 -25.69
N PRO A 167 32.17 0.52 -25.88
CA PRO A 167 33.21 -0.01 -25.00
C PRO A 167 33.15 0.57 -23.58
N ALA A 168 32.63 1.79 -23.40
CA ALA A 168 32.44 2.44 -22.11
C ALA A 168 31.25 3.41 -22.18
N ALA A 169 30.58 3.63 -21.04
CA ALA A 169 29.54 4.62 -20.87
C ALA A 169 30.01 5.71 -19.90
N ASN A 170 30.11 6.95 -20.37
CA ASN A 170 30.53 8.07 -19.53
C ASN A 170 29.36 8.63 -18.69
N LEU A 171 29.70 9.53 -17.76
CA LEU A 171 28.73 10.20 -16.89
C LEU A 171 27.62 10.94 -17.66
N GLY A 172 27.95 11.59 -18.79
CA GLY A 172 26.98 12.32 -19.60
C GLY A 172 25.91 11.39 -20.17
N LEU A 173 26.33 10.26 -20.73
CA LEU A 173 25.43 9.23 -21.25
C LEU A 173 24.49 8.70 -20.16
N PHE A 174 25.03 8.40 -18.98
CA PHE A 174 24.24 7.96 -17.83
C PHE A 174 23.19 9.01 -17.43
N GLN A 175 23.59 10.28 -17.32
CA GLN A 175 22.69 11.38 -16.97
C GLN A 175 21.61 11.63 -18.03
N ASP A 176 21.93 11.48 -19.31
CA ASP A 176 20.98 11.72 -20.39
C ASP A 176 19.94 10.60 -20.49
N VAL A 177 20.35 9.33 -20.35
CA VAL A 177 19.41 8.21 -20.12
C VAL A 177 18.54 8.49 -18.90
N GLY A 178 19.15 9.00 -17.83
CA GLY A 178 18.46 9.40 -16.60
C GLY A 178 17.33 10.39 -16.84
N LYS A 179 17.63 11.49 -17.53
CA LYS A 179 16.66 12.56 -17.87
C LYS A 179 15.54 12.04 -18.75
N LEU A 180 15.85 11.22 -19.76
CA LEU A 180 14.85 10.65 -20.66
C LEU A 180 13.89 9.73 -19.90
N SER A 181 14.44 8.80 -19.11
CA SER A 181 13.65 7.86 -18.31
C SER A 181 12.76 8.59 -17.31
N LEU A 182 13.32 9.58 -16.59
CA LEU A 182 12.59 10.37 -15.60
C LEU A 182 11.45 11.17 -16.24
N ARG A 183 11.68 11.72 -17.44
CA ARG A 183 10.65 12.46 -18.18
C ARG A 183 9.45 11.58 -18.47
N GLU A 184 9.66 10.37 -18.99
CA GLU A 184 8.57 9.44 -19.31
C GLU A 184 7.80 9.00 -18.05
N ILE A 185 8.52 8.73 -16.96
CA ILE A 185 7.91 8.39 -15.66
C ILE A 185 7.06 9.55 -15.10
N VAL A 186 7.56 10.78 -15.18
CA VAL A 186 6.91 11.97 -14.61
C VAL A 186 5.74 12.49 -15.45
N LEU A 187 5.81 12.32 -16.78
CA LEU A 187 4.73 12.69 -17.70
C LEU A 187 3.57 11.69 -17.71
N ASN A 188 3.74 10.51 -17.13
CA ASN A 188 2.65 9.57 -16.98
C ASN A 188 1.57 10.12 -16.02
N ARG A 189 0.30 10.11 -16.42
CA ARG A 189 -0.78 10.71 -15.61
C ARG A 189 -1.22 9.83 -14.44
N TYR A 190 -1.32 8.52 -14.64
CA TYR A 190 -1.93 7.59 -13.67
C TYR A 190 -0.94 6.82 -12.78
N PHE A 191 0.25 6.49 -13.28
CA PHE A 191 1.27 5.65 -12.61
C PHE A 191 2.52 6.43 -12.22
N ARG A 192 2.41 7.76 -12.14
CA ARG A 192 3.49 8.58 -11.64
C ARG A 192 3.85 8.18 -10.20
N PRO A 193 5.13 7.90 -9.91
CA PRO A 193 5.61 7.67 -8.56
C PRO A 193 5.09 8.73 -7.59
N PHE A 194 4.67 8.25 -6.43
CA PHE A 194 4.32 9.08 -5.29
C PHE A 194 5.58 9.42 -4.48
N ARG A 195 5.48 10.46 -3.66
CA ARG A 195 6.62 10.94 -2.87
C ARG A 195 6.98 9.94 -1.76
N PRO A 196 8.21 10.00 -1.21
CA PRO A 196 8.53 9.24 -0.01
C PRO A 196 7.48 9.46 1.07
N LEU A 197 7.02 8.37 1.70
CA LEU A 197 5.99 8.36 2.74
C LEU A 197 4.58 8.83 2.30
N GLU A 198 4.30 8.89 1.00
CA GLU A 198 2.93 8.80 0.50
C GLU A 198 2.57 7.32 0.32
N PHE A 199 1.33 6.91 0.59
CA PHE A 199 0.92 5.49 0.55
C PHE A 199 -0.37 5.24 -0.23
N ARG A 200 -0.57 3.97 -0.60
CA ARG A 200 -1.64 3.47 -1.47
C ARG A 200 -2.46 2.42 -0.74
N VAL A 201 -3.78 2.63 -0.69
CA VAL A 201 -4.70 1.70 0.00
C VAL A 201 -4.72 0.30 -0.63
N GLU A 202 -4.34 0.22 -1.92
CA GLU A 202 -4.34 -1.01 -2.70
C GLU A 202 -3.36 -2.06 -2.13
N TYR A 203 -2.19 -1.61 -1.66
CA TYR A 203 -1.11 -2.51 -1.24
C TYR A 203 -0.37 -2.08 0.06
N ASP A 204 -0.36 -0.81 0.46
CA ASP A 204 0.27 -0.36 1.70
C ASP A 204 -0.71 -0.48 2.87
N ARG A 205 -0.67 -1.63 3.57
CA ARG A 205 -1.63 -1.95 4.63
C ARG A 205 -0.98 -2.57 5.85
N LEU A 206 -1.48 -2.18 7.03
CA LEU A 206 -1.09 -2.78 8.30
C LEU A 206 -1.99 -4.00 8.57
N ARG A 207 -1.37 -5.18 8.65
CA ARG A 207 -2.09 -6.46 8.83
C ARG A 207 -1.95 -7.07 10.23
N SER A 208 -1.12 -6.48 11.09
CA SER A 208 -0.92 -6.95 12.46
C SER A 208 -2.08 -6.52 13.35
N VAL A 209 -2.82 -7.49 13.89
CA VAL A 209 -3.96 -7.24 14.80
C VAL A 209 -3.50 -6.45 16.02
N ARG A 210 -2.41 -6.87 16.65
CA ARG A 210 -1.85 -6.20 17.83
C ARG A 210 -1.42 -4.77 17.54
N LEU A 211 -0.77 -4.53 16.40
CA LEU A 211 -0.40 -3.17 15.99
C LEU A 211 -1.64 -2.29 15.78
N LEU A 212 -2.65 -2.80 15.07
CA LEU A 212 -3.90 -2.09 14.83
C LEU A 212 -4.58 -1.73 16.16
N ASP A 213 -4.74 -2.70 17.07
CA ASP A 213 -5.34 -2.48 18.38
C ASP A 213 -4.53 -1.45 19.20
N THR A 214 -3.20 -1.44 19.07
CA THR A 214 -2.33 -0.45 19.73
C THR A 214 -2.53 0.96 19.14
N LEU A 215 -2.51 1.10 17.81
CA LEU A 215 -2.64 2.39 17.13
C LEU A 215 -3.98 3.09 17.40
N VAL A 216 -5.06 2.32 17.54
CA VAL A 216 -6.41 2.86 17.80
C VAL A 216 -6.49 3.59 19.16
N THR A 217 -5.62 3.24 20.11
CA THR A 217 -5.58 3.89 21.43
C THR A 217 -4.90 5.27 21.42
N LEU A 218 -4.20 5.60 20.34
CA LEU A 218 -3.43 6.84 20.22
C LEU A 218 -4.32 8.04 19.88
N GLN A 219 -3.86 9.23 20.25
CA GLN A 219 -4.44 10.48 19.75
C GLN A 219 -4.26 10.58 18.23
N GLU A 220 -5.13 11.33 17.55
CA GLU A 220 -5.21 11.36 16.08
C GLU A 220 -3.89 11.75 15.39
N GLU A 221 -3.20 12.76 15.91
CA GLU A 221 -1.90 13.21 15.39
C GLU A 221 -0.80 12.15 15.58
N GLN A 222 -0.75 11.53 16.76
CA GLN A 222 0.18 10.45 17.07
C GLN A 222 -0.12 9.20 16.22
N ARG A 223 -1.39 8.81 16.10
CA ARG A 223 -1.84 7.70 15.28
C ARG A 223 -1.41 7.91 13.84
N THR A 224 -1.55 9.12 13.31
CA THR A 224 -1.10 9.50 11.95
C THR A 224 0.40 9.32 11.77
N ALA A 225 1.20 9.86 12.69
CA ALA A 225 2.64 9.76 12.62
C ALA A 225 3.13 8.30 12.76
N PHE A 226 2.64 7.55 13.75
CA PHE A 226 3.04 6.15 13.93
C PHE A 226 2.56 5.26 12.78
N THR A 227 1.35 5.47 12.26
CA THR A 227 0.86 4.74 11.09
C THR A 227 1.76 4.98 9.87
N THR A 228 2.17 6.23 9.64
CA THR A 228 3.13 6.61 8.58
C THR A 228 4.47 5.88 8.74
N ALA A 229 4.99 5.83 9.98
CA ALA A 229 6.24 5.13 10.29
C ALA A 229 6.14 3.63 9.99
N PHE A 230 5.09 2.98 10.48
CA PHE A 230 4.89 1.54 10.28
C PHE A 230 4.66 1.20 8.82
N LEU A 231 3.84 1.96 8.09
CA LEU A 231 3.67 1.74 6.66
C LEU A 231 5.00 1.89 5.90
N GLY A 232 5.84 2.86 6.28
CA GLY A 232 7.19 3.00 5.73
C GLY A 232 8.07 1.79 5.99
N LEU A 233 8.08 1.28 7.23
CA LEU A 233 8.83 0.07 7.60
C LEU A 233 8.34 -1.17 6.85
N PHE A 234 7.02 -1.38 6.78
CA PHE A 234 6.43 -2.52 6.08
C PHE A 234 6.62 -2.47 4.58
N ARG A 235 6.57 -1.29 3.96
CA ARG A 235 6.89 -1.13 2.55
C ARG A 235 8.33 -1.50 2.23
N LEU A 236 9.28 -1.06 3.05
CA LEU A 236 10.69 -1.45 2.88
C LEU A 236 10.87 -2.96 3.00
N LEU A 237 10.20 -3.59 3.97
CA LEU A 237 10.16 -5.06 4.09
C LEU A 237 9.52 -5.73 2.86
N HIS A 238 8.49 -5.11 2.28
CA HIS A 238 7.84 -5.61 1.06
C HIS A 238 8.76 -5.51 -0.15
N TYR A 239 9.53 -4.42 -0.31
CA TYR A 239 10.56 -4.34 -1.35
C TYR A 239 11.61 -5.46 -1.20
N LEU A 240 12.04 -5.74 0.03
CA LEU A 240 13.05 -6.76 0.32
C LEU A 240 12.55 -8.17 0.00
N ALA A 241 11.25 -8.43 0.10
CA ALA A 241 10.67 -9.71 -0.33
C ALA A 241 10.90 -9.99 -1.83
N TYR A 242 11.03 -8.95 -2.68
CA TYR A 242 11.38 -9.12 -4.10
C TYR A 242 12.85 -9.42 -4.34
N VAL A 243 13.72 -9.14 -3.35
CA VAL A 243 15.12 -9.56 -3.37
C VAL A 243 15.23 -11.01 -2.87
N ASP A 244 14.54 -11.33 -1.78
CA ASP A 244 14.57 -12.67 -1.16
C ASP A 244 13.90 -13.76 -2.03
N ALA A 245 12.97 -13.38 -2.91
CA ALA A 245 12.34 -14.30 -3.86
C ALA A 245 13.32 -14.86 -4.92
N GLU A 246 14.52 -14.28 -5.06
CA GLU A 246 15.58 -14.84 -5.88
C GLU A 246 16.39 -15.84 -5.03
N GLU A 247 16.05 -17.12 -5.12
CA GLU A 247 16.54 -18.13 -4.16
C GLU A 247 18.05 -18.44 -4.26
N GLN A 248 18.69 -18.17 -5.41
CA GLN A 248 20.12 -18.49 -5.63
C GLN A 248 20.84 -17.51 -6.56
N PRO A 249 22.14 -17.25 -6.34
CA PRO A 249 22.98 -16.53 -7.29
C PRO A 249 23.12 -17.26 -8.64
N PRO A 250 23.38 -16.54 -9.75
CA PRO A 250 23.55 -15.10 -9.81
C PRO A 250 22.20 -14.36 -9.74
N PHE A 251 22.11 -13.39 -8.84
CA PHE A 251 20.95 -12.51 -8.73
C PHE A 251 20.77 -11.69 -10.01
N SER A 252 19.52 -11.42 -10.36
CA SER A 252 19.19 -10.52 -11.45
C SER A 252 19.74 -9.12 -11.16
N ARG A 253 20.28 -8.46 -12.18
CA ARG A 253 20.81 -7.09 -12.09
C ARG A 253 19.81 -6.09 -11.50
N ARG A 254 18.51 -6.32 -11.73
CA ARG A 254 17.42 -5.51 -11.16
C ARG A 254 17.47 -5.41 -9.64
N VAL A 255 18.00 -6.42 -8.93
CA VAL A 255 18.12 -6.42 -7.47
C VAL A 255 18.96 -5.25 -6.99
N ARG A 256 19.97 -4.83 -7.75
CA ARG A 256 20.81 -3.67 -7.43
C ARG A 256 20.01 -2.37 -7.46
N VAL A 257 19.09 -2.25 -8.42
CA VAL A 257 18.16 -1.13 -8.54
C VAL A 257 17.19 -1.10 -7.36
N LEU A 258 16.70 -2.28 -6.93
CA LEU A 258 15.83 -2.39 -5.74
C LEU A 258 16.56 -2.06 -4.44
N LEU A 259 17.80 -2.52 -4.25
CA LEU A 259 18.57 -2.21 -3.05
C LEU A 259 18.91 -0.71 -2.94
N ALA A 260 19.13 -0.04 -4.07
CA ALA A 260 19.27 1.41 -4.11
C ALA A 260 17.97 2.13 -3.71
N LEU A 261 16.80 1.62 -4.14
CA LEU A 261 15.50 2.12 -3.68
C LEU A 261 15.35 1.96 -2.17
N VAL A 262 15.63 0.76 -1.65
CA VAL A 262 15.56 0.47 -0.20
C VAL A 262 16.47 1.42 0.58
N ARG A 263 17.72 1.60 0.16
CA ARG A 263 18.65 2.56 0.78
C ARG A 263 18.08 3.99 0.79
N SER A 264 17.56 4.43 -0.36
CA SER A 264 17.01 5.79 -0.50
C SER A 264 15.80 6.01 0.41
N GLU A 265 14.83 5.09 0.40
CA GLU A 265 13.63 5.21 1.21
C GLU A 265 13.89 4.97 2.70
N ALA A 266 14.82 4.08 3.08
CA ALA A 266 15.24 3.91 4.47
C ALA A 266 15.90 5.17 5.03
N THR A 267 16.72 5.86 4.23
CA THR A 267 17.32 7.15 4.60
C THR A 267 16.23 8.22 4.80
N ALA A 268 15.26 8.30 3.88
CA ALA A 268 14.16 9.25 3.97
C ALA A 268 13.27 8.97 5.20
N LEU A 269 12.93 7.71 5.45
CA LEU A 269 12.17 7.28 6.62
C LEU A 269 12.91 7.60 7.92
N ALA A 270 14.19 7.26 8.02
CA ALA A 270 14.99 7.56 9.20
C ALA A 270 15.07 9.08 9.47
N SER A 271 15.27 9.88 8.43
CA SER A 271 15.28 11.35 8.55
C SER A 271 13.93 11.88 9.03
N TRP A 272 12.83 11.40 8.45
CA TRP A 272 11.48 11.82 8.84
C TRP A 272 11.13 11.35 10.25
N MET A 273 11.50 10.14 10.64
CA MET A 273 11.31 9.65 12.01
C MET A 273 12.09 10.50 13.02
N HIS A 274 13.28 10.96 12.64
CA HIS A 274 14.10 11.84 13.47
C HIS A 274 13.50 13.24 13.61
N SER A 275 13.07 13.86 12.49
CA SER A 275 12.63 15.27 12.48
C SER A 275 11.15 15.46 12.81
N GLU A 276 10.27 14.53 12.41
CA GLU A 276 8.81 14.68 12.53
C GLU A 276 8.21 13.76 13.60
N LEU A 277 8.51 12.46 13.56
CA LEU A 277 7.90 11.50 14.49
C LEU A 277 8.41 11.70 15.91
N SER A 278 9.74 11.74 16.09
CA SER A 278 10.34 11.74 17.42
C SER A 278 9.93 12.94 18.28
N PRO A 279 9.93 14.20 17.78
CA PRO A 279 9.45 15.34 18.56
C PRO A 279 7.98 15.23 18.95
N ASN A 280 7.16 14.62 18.09
CA ASN A 280 5.71 14.53 18.24
C ASN A 280 5.22 13.18 18.81
N ALA A 281 6.15 12.32 19.25
CA ALA A 281 5.81 10.96 19.73
C ALA A 281 5.05 10.94 21.06
N GLY A 282 4.96 12.07 21.76
CA GLY A 282 4.29 12.22 23.06
C GLY A 282 5.25 12.03 24.24
N SER A 283 5.17 10.89 24.93
CA SER A 283 5.94 10.66 26.15
C SER A 283 7.45 10.60 25.89
N LYS A 284 8.28 10.99 26.88
CA LYS A 284 9.75 10.97 26.74
C LYS A 284 10.31 9.58 26.38
N SER A 285 9.68 8.50 26.86
CA SER A 285 10.07 7.13 26.50
C SER A 285 9.79 6.83 25.03
N LEU A 286 8.63 7.23 24.51
CA LEU A 286 8.28 7.10 23.08
C LEU A 286 9.18 7.96 22.20
N GLN A 287 9.49 9.19 22.61
CA GLN A 287 10.45 10.05 21.92
C GLN A 287 11.84 9.38 21.84
N ALA A 288 12.31 8.78 22.93
CA ALA A 288 13.59 8.07 22.94
C ALA A 288 13.58 6.80 22.08
N ALA A 289 12.49 6.04 22.07
CA ALA A 289 12.34 4.84 21.25
C ALA A 289 12.33 5.17 19.75
N THR A 290 11.54 6.17 19.35
CA THR A 290 11.47 6.65 17.96
C THR A 290 12.80 7.23 17.48
N LEU A 291 13.50 7.98 18.33
CA LEU A 291 14.84 8.50 18.02
C LEU A 291 15.88 7.39 17.85
N ARG A 292 15.80 6.35 18.70
CA ARG A 292 16.67 5.18 18.60
C ARG A 292 16.41 4.44 17.29
N ALA A 293 15.15 4.17 16.97
CA ALA A 293 14.78 3.51 15.72
C ALA A 293 15.28 4.27 14.48
N ALA A 294 15.10 5.59 14.45
CA ALA A 294 15.62 6.44 13.38
C ALA A 294 17.15 6.33 13.24
N ARG A 295 17.88 6.37 14.35
CA ARG A 295 19.35 6.26 14.37
C ARG A 295 19.85 4.89 13.93
N ASP A 296 19.21 3.83 14.39
CA ASP A 296 19.59 2.45 14.07
C ASP A 296 19.37 2.18 12.58
N ILE A 297 18.24 2.61 12.00
CA ILE A 297 17.98 2.51 10.56
C ILE A 297 18.99 3.33 9.77
N ALA A 298 19.26 4.57 10.16
CA ALA A 298 20.23 5.43 9.46
C ALA A 298 21.65 4.83 9.48
N ARG A 299 22.09 4.34 10.65
CA ARG A 299 23.41 3.74 10.83
C ARG A 299 23.55 2.48 9.99
N GLU A 300 22.55 1.61 10.02
CA GLU A 300 22.59 0.36 9.26
C GLU A 300 22.53 0.62 7.75
N THR A 301 21.73 1.60 7.32
CA THR A 301 21.69 2.04 5.91
C THR A 301 23.06 2.51 5.42
N GLU A 302 23.76 3.33 6.22
CA GLU A 302 25.11 3.80 5.89
C GLU A 302 26.13 2.66 5.88
N ARG A 303 26.04 1.74 6.85
CA ARG A 303 26.91 0.56 6.93
C ARG A 303 26.74 -0.34 5.71
N VAL A 304 25.50 -0.72 5.36
CA VAL A 304 25.20 -1.55 4.19
C VAL A 304 25.64 -0.86 2.89
N ALA A 305 25.42 0.45 2.78
CA ALA A 305 25.88 1.21 1.62
C ALA A 305 27.39 1.11 1.41
N ARG A 306 28.19 1.32 2.47
CA ARG A 306 29.66 1.30 2.38
C ARG A 306 30.26 -0.09 2.26
N GLU A 307 29.74 -1.06 3.02
CA GLU A 307 30.38 -2.37 3.17
C GLU A 307 29.88 -3.39 2.15
N VAL A 308 28.62 -3.28 1.73
CA VAL A 308 27.96 -4.32 0.93
C VAL A 308 27.65 -3.82 -0.48
N LEU A 309 26.99 -2.66 -0.63
CA LEU A 309 26.55 -2.20 -1.95
C LEU A 309 27.73 -1.81 -2.87
N VAL A 310 28.86 -1.37 -2.33
CA VAL A 310 30.09 -1.09 -3.10
C VAL A 310 30.67 -2.35 -3.75
N ASN A 311 30.35 -3.54 -3.24
CA ASN A 311 30.91 -4.81 -3.67
C ASN A 311 29.97 -5.65 -4.56
N LEU A 312 28.84 -5.10 -5.01
CA LEU A 312 27.82 -5.83 -5.79
C LEU A 312 28.36 -6.43 -7.10
N ASP A 313 29.41 -5.86 -7.69
CA ASP A 313 30.08 -6.38 -8.89
C ASP A 313 31.08 -7.50 -8.63
N ARG A 314 31.57 -7.59 -7.39
CA ARG A 314 32.69 -8.45 -7.01
C ARG A 314 32.25 -9.66 -6.20
N ASP A 315 31.10 -9.55 -5.55
CA ASP A 315 30.59 -10.55 -4.63
C ASP A 315 29.14 -10.88 -4.96
N ALA A 316 28.93 -12.10 -5.47
CA ALA A 316 27.62 -12.60 -5.85
C ALA A 316 26.64 -12.71 -4.68
N GLU A 317 27.12 -12.81 -3.43
CA GLU A 317 26.31 -12.92 -2.22
C GLU A 317 26.01 -11.55 -1.57
N ALA A 318 26.63 -10.48 -2.05
CA ALA A 318 26.42 -9.13 -1.50
C ALA A 318 24.94 -8.69 -1.51
N PRO A 319 24.13 -8.94 -2.57
CA PRO A 319 22.72 -8.57 -2.56
C PRO A 319 21.93 -9.21 -1.42
N LEU A 320 22.10 -10.51 -1.19
CA LEU A 320 21.40 -11.26 -0.14
C LEU A 320 21.81 -10.78 1.26
N ARG A 321 23.10 -10.50 1.48
CA ARG A 321 23.57 -9.95 2.75
C ARG A 321 23.02 -8.54 3.02
N ALA A 322 22.92 -7.70 1.99
CA ALA A 322 22.31 -6.38 2.12
C ALA A 322 20.82 -6.51 2.49
N ALA A 323 20.09 -7.38 1.78
CA ALA A 323 18.67 -7.62 2.05
C ALA A 323 18.45 -8.16 3.46
N SER A 324 19.23 -9.16 3.88
CA SER A 324 19.18 -9.73 5.22
C SER A 324 19.45 -8.69 6.32
N ALA A 325 20.45 -7.83 6.12
CA ALA A 325 20.78 -6.77 7.07
C ALA A 325 19.65 -5.74 7.21
N PHE A 326 19.09 -5.28 6.09
CA PHE A 326 17.94 -4.37 6.11
C PHE A 326 16.70 -5.03 6.74
N THR A 327 16.39 -6.28 6.36
CA THR A 327 15.27 -7.02 6.94
C THR A 327 15.41 -7.15 8.45
N ALA A 328 16.62 -7.49 8.94
CA ALA A 328 16.88 -7.62 10.37
C ALA A 328 16.66 -6.31 11.14
N VAL A 329 17.24 -5.19 10.68
CA VAL A 329 17.07 -3.90 11.37
C VAL A 329 15.62 -3.42 11.31
N LEU A 330 14.93 -3.55 10.17
CA LEU A 330 13.55 -3.11 10.02
C LEU A 330 12.59 -3.91 10.91
N ARG A 331 12.72 -5.25 10.93
CA ARG A 331 11.92 -6.11 11.82
C ARG A 331 12.15 -5.77 13.29
N THR A 332 13.41 -5.57 13.68
CA THR A 332 13.78 -5.17 15.06
C THR A 332 13.11 -3.85 15.44
N GLN A 333 13.13 -2.85 14.56
CA GLN A 333 12.53 -1.56 14.86
C GLN A 333 11.00 -1.60 14.87
N VAL A 334 10.36 -2.43 14.03
CA VAL A 334 8.91 -2.64 14.12
C VAL A 334 8.53 -3.16 15.51
N VAL A 335 9.21 -4.21 16.00
CA VAL A 335 8.95 -4.76 17.34
C VAL A 335 9.20 -3.72 18.42
N ALA A 336 10.37 -3.07 18.41
CA ALA A 336 10.75 -2.10 19.43
C ALA A 336 9.78 -0.92 19.54
N LEU A 337 9.23 -0.45 18.40
CA LEU A 337 8.23 0.61 18.39
C LEU A 337 6.88 0.13 18.94
N VAL A 338 6.45 -1.11 18.62
CA VAL A 338 5.22 -1.68 19.18
C VAL A 338 5.34 -1.86 20.69
N GLU A 339 6.46 -2.39 21.17
CA GLU A 339 6.73 -2.53 22.61
C GLU A 339 6.77 -1.17 23.31
N ALA A 340 7.35 -0.14 22.67
CA ALA A 340 7.35 1.20 23.24
C ALA A 340 5.94 1.80 23.35
N LEU A 341 5.06 1.52 22.39
CA LEU A 341 3.65 1.94 22.39
C LEU A 341 2.80 1.14 23.40
N ALA A 342 3.12 -0.14 23.61
CA ALA A 342 2.40 -1.05 24.50
C ALA A 342 3.37 -1.84 25.41
N PRO A 343 4.02 -1.19 26.41
CA PRO A 343 5.10 -1.79 27.21
C PRO A 343 4.67 -2.97 28.09
N ASN A 344 3.36 -3.21 28.25
CA ASN A 344 2.79 -4.36 28.97
C ASN A 344 2.00 -5.30 28.05
N GLY A 345 2.18 -5.19 26.72
CA GLY A 345 1.37 -5.88 25.72
C GLY A 345 1.64 -7.38 25.55
N GLY A 346 2.61 -7.95 26.28
CA GLY A 346 2.82 -9.41 26.32
C GLY A 346 3.34 -10.01 25.00
N LEU A 347 4.19 -9.30 24.26
CA LEU A 347 5.05 -9.95 23.27
C LEU A 347 6.05 -10.80 24.06
N ALA A 348 5.77 -12.10 24.17
CA ALA A 348 6.77 -13.04 24.67
C ALA A 348 7.92 -13.02 23.65
N ASP A 349 9.09 -12.57 24.09
CA ASP A 349 10.34 -12.58 23.34
C ASP A 349 10.49 -11.62 22.14
N GLY A 350 9.63 -10.61 21.97
CA GLY A 350 9.86 -9.55 20.97
C GLY A 350 10.01 -10.07 19.54
N VAL A 351 9.27 -11.12 19.17
CA VAL A 351 9.43 -11.80 17.87
C VAL A 351 8.50 -11.18 16.82
N PHE A 352 9.09 -10.72 15.71
CA PHE A 352 8.36 -10.10 14.59
C PHE A 352 7.29 -11.04 13.98
N ASP A 353 7.55 -12.34 13.90
CA ASP A 353 6.64 -13.30 13.27
C ASP A 353 5.35 -13.51 14.08
N GLU A 354 5.40 -13.38 15.41
CA GLU A 354 4.20 -13.40 16.25
C GLU A 354 3.34 -12.16 16.00
N LEU A 355 4.00 -10.99 15.93
CA LEU A 355 3.34 -9.72 15.65
C LEU A 355 2.63 -9.74 14.28
N MET A 356 3.20 -10.45 13.30
CA MET A 356 2.71 -10.52 11.92
C MET A 356 1.91 -11.79 11.61
N SER A 357 1.41 -12.50 12.62
CA SER A 357 0.68 -13.77 12.47
C SER A 357 -0.50 -13.67 11.48
N PRO A 358 -0.41 -14.30 10.29
CA PRO A 358 -1.51 -14.32 9.32
C PRO A 358 -2.73 -15.08 9.86
N GLN A 359 -2.48 -16.03 10.77
CA GLN A 359 -3.52 -16.77 11.46
C GLN A 359 -4.31 -15.87 12.42
N GLU A 360 -3.64 -15.03 13.21
CA GLU A 360 -4.32 -14.09 14.12
C GLU A 360 -5.17 -13.09 13.34
N ALA A 361 -4.63 -12.52 12.25
CA ALA A 361 -5.37 -11.66 11.34
C ALA A 361 -6.61 -12.35 10.75
N ALA A 362 -6.48 -13.59 10.30
CA ALA A 362 -7.60 -14.35 9.75
C ALA A 362 -8.65 -14.70 10.83
N LEU A 363 -8.23 -15.05 12.05
CA LEU A 363 -9.14 -15.32 13.17
C LEU A 363 -9.93 -14.06 13.56
N ARG A 364 -9.26 -12.91 13.71
CA ARG A 364 -9.88 -11.62 14.01
C ARG A 364 -10.90 -11.24 12.94
N LEU A 365 -10.50 -11.26 11.67
CA LEU A 365 -11.40 -10.92 10.56
C LEU A 365 -12.61 -11.88 10.49
N ARG A 366 -12.39 -13.19 10.64
CA ARG A 366 -13.48 -14.19 10.63
C ARG A 366 -14.49 -13.94 11.74
N LYS A 367 -14.03 -13.62 12.96
CA LYS A 367 -14.90 -13.24 14.08
C LYS A 367 -15.72 -12.00 13.77
N ASP A 368 -15.05 -10.94 13.35
CA ASP A 368 -15.69 -9.64 13.16
C ASP A 368 -16.69 -9.65 11.99
N LEU A 369 -16.40 -10.36 10.90
CA LEU A 369 -17.36 -10.57 9.79
C LEU A 369 -18.64 -11.27 10.26
N TRP A 370 -18.50 -12.27 11.13
CA TRP A 370 -19.66 -12.97 11.68
C TRP A 370 -20.51 -12.03 12.55
N VAL A 371 -19.87 -11.26 13.45
CA VAL A 371 -20.58 -10.28 14.30
C VAL A 371 -21.29 -9.24 13.45
N TYR A 372 -20.63 -8.72 12.42
CA TYR A 372 -21.21 -7.76 11.49
C TYR A 372 -22.48 -8.33 10.84
N ALA A 373 -22.41 -9.59 10.36
CA ALA A 373 -23.56 -10.24 9.73
C ALA A 373 -24.71 -10.45 10.72
N GLN A 374 -24.44 -10.77 12.00
CA GLN A 374 -25.49 -10.90 13.01
C GLN A 374 -26.19 -9.58 13.31
N LEU A 375 -25.43 -8.48 13.45
CA LEU A 375 -26.02 -7.17 13.69
C LEU A 375 -26.88 -6.72 12.49
N CYS A 376 -26.40 -6.95 11.25
CA CYS A 376 -27.22 -6.69 10.06
C CYS A 376 -28.49 -7.54 10.00
N ARG A 377 -28.41 -8.85 10.33
CA ARG A 377 -29.60 -9.74 10.36
C ARG A 377 -30.60 -9.32 11.42
N ALA A 378 -30.14 -8.94 12.61
CA ALA A 378 -31.01 -8.46 13.67
C ALA A 378 -31.73 -7.16 13.25
N ALA A 379 -31.01 -6.20 12.67
CA ALA A 379 -31.61 -4.96 12.17
C ALA A 379 -32.66 -5.25 11.08
N GLU A 380 -32.32 -6.10 10.10
CA GLU A 380 -33.23 -6.49 9.02
C GLU A 380 -34.50 -7.16 9.53
N SER A 381 -34.38 -8.08 10.49
CA SER A 381 -35.51 -8.78 11.09
C SER A 381 -36.46 -7.84 11.82
N HIS A 382 -35.94 -6.87 12.58
CA HIS A 382 -36.79 -5.89 13.29
C HIS A 382 -37.47 -4.92 12.32
N LEU A 383 -36.77 -4.48 11.26
CA LEU A 383 -37.37 -3.65 10.21
C LEU A 383 -38.51 -4.38 9.50
N ARG A 384 -38.34 -5.67 9.21
CA ARG A 384 -39.36 -6.51 8.58
C ARG A 384 -40.57 -6.77 9.48
N ALA A 385 -40.35 -6.86 10.80
CA ALA A 385 -41.41 -7.01 11.80
C ALA A 385 -42.10 -5.68 12.16
N GLU A 386 -41.70 -4.56 11.55
CA GLU A 386 -42.15 -3.21 11.86
C GLU A 386 -41.90 -2.78 13.33
N ASP A 387 -40.95 -3.43 14.01
CA ASP A 387 -40.51 -3.10 15.37
C ASP A 387 -39.43 -2.01 15.31
N VAL A 388 -39.86 -0.78 15.08
CA VAL A 388 -38.99 0.39 14.88
C VAL A 388 -38.06 0.63 16.08
N PRO A 389 -38.51 0.64 17.35
CA PRO A 389 -37.63 0.89 18.49
C PRO A 389 -36.55 -0.17 18.67
N ALA A 390 -36.82 -1.44 18.35
CA ALA A 390 -35.78 -2.47 18.36
C ALA A 390 -34.82 -2.34 17.18
N ALA A 391 -35.33 -2.02 15.99
CA ALA A 391 -34.50 -1.77 14.81
C ALA A 391 -33.51 -0.62 15.02
N GLU A 392 -33.96 0.51 15.59
CA GLU A 392 -33.11 1.66 15.90
C GLU A 392 -31.97 1.30 16.85
N ARG A 393 -32.26 0.59 17.95
CA ARG A 393 -31.22 0.14 18.90
C ARG A 393 -30.16 -0.75 18.25
N VAL A 394 -30.57 -1.69 17.39
CA VAL A 394 -29.63 -2.58 16.70
C VAL A 394 -28.83 -1.82 15.64
N LEU A 395 -29.45 -0.88 14.94
CA LEU A 395 -28.76 -0.05 13.96
C LEU A 395 -27.76 0.92 14.64
N ASP A 396 -28.03 1.41 15.85
CA ASP A 396 -27.04 2.15 16.66
C ASP A 396 -25.86 1.26 17.05
N ALA A 397 -26.14 0.04 17.52
CA ALA A 397 -25.10 -0.96 17.78
C ALA A 397 -24.28 -1.27 16.52
N LEU A 398 -24.92 -1.33 15.34
CA LEU A 398 -24.27 -1.52 14.05
C LEU A 398 -23.34 -0.35 13.70
N LYS A 399 -23.73 0.90 13.97
CA LYS A 399 -22.87 2.08 13.79
C LYS A 399 -21.65 2.04 14.72
N GLY A 400 -21.86 1.67 15.98
CA GLY A 400 -20.75 1.48 16.93
C GLY A 400 -19.79 0.39 16.48
N PHE A 401 -20.32 -0.74 16.01
CA PHE A 401 -19.53 -1.84 15.47
C PHE A 401 -18.79 -1.45 14.19
N LEU A 402 -19.43 -0.68 13.30
CA LEU A 402 -18.83 -0.16 12.07
C LEU A 402 -17.59 0.68 12.38
N GLY A 403 -17.62 1.54 13.40
CA GLY A 403 -16.45 2.30 13.86
C GLY A 403 -15.30 1.37 14.31
N TYR A 404 -15.60 0.40 15.18
CA TYR A 404 -14.64 -0.62 15.62
C TYR A 404 -14.05 -1.43 14.45
N PHE A 405 -14.89 -1.81 13.48
CA PHE A 405 -14.47 -2.60 12.32
C PHE A 405 -13.52 -1.80 11.42
N HIS A 406 -13.84 -0.53 11.12
CA HIS A 406 -12.97 0.36 10.34
C HIS A 406 -11.62 0.63 10.99
N ASP A 407 -11.62 0.77 12.32
CA ASP A 407 -10.40 1.07 13.07
C ASP A 407 -9.38 -0.08 13.10
N GLY A 408 -9.83 -1.33 12.91
CA GLY A 408 -8.95 -2.50 12.90
C GLY A 408 -9.20 -3.45 11.73
N SER A 409 -10.30 -4.19 11.78
CA SER A 409 -10.55 -5.34 10.90
C SER A 409 -10.75 -5.01 9.42
N TYR A 410 -11.11 -3.77 9.08
CA TYR A 410 -11.18 -3.31 7.70
C TYR A 410 -9.83 -3.44 6.98
N GLN A 411 -8.71 -3.17 7.66
CA GLN A 411 -7.36 -3.33 7.08
C GLN A 411 -6.99 -4.79 6.79
N LEU A 412 -7.73 -5.75 7.34
CA LEU A 412 -7.51 -7.19 7.16
C LEU A 412 -8.27 -7.77 5.96
N LEU A 413 -9.21 -7.01 5.38
CA LEU A 413 -9.94 -7.38 4.18
C LEU A 413 -9.00 -7.50 2.97
N ARG A 414 -9.42 -8.26 1.94
CA ARG A 414 -8.73 -8.19 0.65
C ARG A 414 -9.16 -6.91 -0.05
N TYR A 415 -8.30 -6.36 -0.90
CA TYR A 415 -8.59 -5.10 -1.58
C TYR A 415 -9.87 -5.19 -2.43
N GLY A 416 -10.08 -6.32 -3.12
CA GLY A 416 -11.32 -6.57 -3.86
C GLY A 416 -12.60 -6.59 -3.03
N ASP A 417 -12.52 -6.75 -1.70
CA ASP A 417 -13.70 -6.73 -0.83
C ASP A 417 -14.11 -5.30 -0.43
N TYR A 418 -13.20 -4.31 -0.47
CA TYR A 418 -13.40 -2.97 0.11
C TYR A 418 -14.64 -2.27 -0.45
N ASP A 419 -14.82 -2.32 -1.76
CA ASP A 419 -15.89 -1.64 -2.49
C ASP A 419 -17.30 -1.94 -1.94
N ALA A 420 -17.57 -3.19 -1.54
CA ALA A 420 -18.85 -3.55 -0.97
C ALA A 420 -19.03 -3.01 0.46
N PHE A 421 -17.95 -2.97 1.25
CA PHE A 421 -17.94 -2.41 2.61
C PHE A 421 -18.03 -0.88 2.59
N ASP A 422 -17.33 -0.23 1.65
CA ASP A 422 -17.36 1.23 1.46
C ASP A 422 -18.76 1.69 1.08
N ARG A 423 -19.39 1.04 0.09
CA ARG A 423 -20.78 1.34 -0.30
C ARG A 423 -21.75 1.22 0.88
N PHE A 424 -21.63 0.16 1.67
CA PHE A 424 -22.49 -0.05 2.82
C PHE A 424 -22.22 0.96 3.95
N THR A 425 -20.95 1.32 4.16
CA THR A 425 -20.54 2.36 5.12
C THR A 425 -21.12 3.71 4.72
N SER A 426 -20.96 4.12 3.46
CA SER A 426 -21.53 5.36 2.92
C SER A 426 -23.05 5.37 3.07
N LEU A 427 -23.71 4.25 2.75
CA LEU A 427 -25.16 4.11 2.93
C LEU A 427 -25.58 4.36 4.38
N LEU A 428 -24.91 3.74 5.36
CA LEU A 428 -25.24 3.92 6.78
C LEU A 428 -24.93 5.32 7.32
N VAL A 429 -23.92 5.99 6.76
CA VAL A 429 -23.54 7.36 7.15
C VAL A 429 -24.48 8.41 6.55
N GLU A 430 -24.89 8.23 5.29
CA GLU A 430 -25.77 9.15 4.56
C GLU A 430 -27.25 8.95 4.91
N LEU A 431 -27.60 7.84 5.56
CA LEU A 431 -28.97 7.55 5.94
C LEU A 431 -29.49 8.61 6.93
N PRO A 432 -30.64 9.26 6.65
CA PRO A 432 -31.35 10.07 7.63
C PRO A 432 -31.60 9.24 8.89
N TRP A 433 -31.29 9.82 10.06
CA TRP A 433 -31.36 9.11 11.31
C TRP A 433 -32.37 9.76 12.28
N PRO A 434 -33.38 9.02 12.75
CA PRO A 434 -33.73 7.63 12.40
C PRO A 434 -34.28 7.49 10.96
N PRO A 435 -34.30 6.28 10.37
CA PRO A 435 -34.87 6.06 9.05
C PRO A 435 -36.40 6.25 9.07
N GLU A 436 -36.85 7.44 8.68
CA GLU A 436 -38.26 7.82 8.69
C GLU A 436 -39.01 7.31 7.45
N GLY A 437 -40.17 6.68 7.69
CA GLY A 437 -41.09 6.25 6.65
C GLY A 437 -40.89 4.82 6.12
N PRO A 438 -41.97 4.15 5.69
CA PRO A 438 -41.95 2.74 5.32
C PRO A 438 -41.07 2.45 4.09
N GLY A 439 -40.99 3.37 3.13
CA GLY A 439 -40.17 3.21 1.92
C GLY A 439 -38.66 3.19 2.21
N ILE A 440 -38.18 4.09 3.09
CA ILE A 440 -36.77 4.14 3.50
C ILE A 440 -36.40 2.88 4.27
N ARG A 441 -37.26 2.44 5.21
CA ARG A 441 -37.06 1.21 5.98
C ARG A 441 -37.03 -0.05 5.11
N ALA A 442 -37.93 -0.15 4.12
CA ALA A 442 -37.95 -1.28 3.20
C ALA A 442 -36.68 -1.35 2.34
N ARG A 443 -36.22 -0.20 1.83
CA ARG A 443 -34.96 -0.10 1.08
C ARG A 443 -33.75 -0.47 1.94
N LEU A 444 -33.66 0.07 3.15
CA LEU A 444 -32.60 -0.28 4.12
C LEU A 444 -32.60 -1.78 4.41
N GLY A 445 -33.77 -2.41 4.59
CA GLY A 445 -33.88 -3.85 4.76
C GLY A 445 -33.36 -4.65 3.56
N GLU A 446 -33.57 -4.17 2.33
CA GLU A 446 -32.98 -4.77 1.13
C GLU A 446 -31.46 -4.61 1.07
N ASP A 447 -30.95 -3.42 1.37
CA ASP A 447 -29.52 -3.14 1.39
C ASP A 447 -28.80 -3.95 2.47
N LEU A 448 -29.41 -4.12 3.65
CA LEU A 448 -28.93 -5.04 4.70
C LEU A 448 -28.88 -6.49 4.19
N ARG A 449 -29.92 -6.99 3.52
CA ARG A 449 -29.92 -8.35 2.95
C ARG A 449 -28.80 -8.56 1.94
N ARG A 450 -28.59 -7.61 1.04
CA ARG A 450 -27.49 -7.67 0.06
C ARG A 450 -26.13 -7.67 0.75
N PHE A 451 -25.93 -6.83 1.76
CA PHE A 451 -24.66 -6.78 2.49
C PHE A 451 -24.42 -8.03 3.35
N ILE A 452 -25.46 -8.64 3.94
CA ILE A 452 -25.36 -9.92 4.65
C ILE A 452 -24.78 -11.01 3.73
N GLN A 453 -25.22 -11.07 2.46
CA GLN A 453 -24.68 -12.04 1.49
C GLN A 453 -23.19 -11.79 1.22
N THR A 454 -22.77 -10.54 1.11
CA THR A 454 -21.34 -10.17 1.01
C THR A 454 -20.58 -10.64 2.24
N LEU A 455 -21.03 -10.29 3.44
CA LEU A 455 -20.38 -10.67 4.70
C LEU A 455 -20.25 -12.20 4.85
N GLU A 456 -21.30 -12.94 4.50
CA GLU A 456 -21.28 -14.40 4.49
C GLU A 456 -20.27 -14.95 3.47
N SER A 457 -20.27 -14.43 2.24
CA SER A 457 -19.32 -14.85 1.21
C SER A 457 -17.87 -14.60 1.65
N THR A 458 -17.57 -13.40 2.17
CA THR A 458 -16.26 -13.04 2.69
C THR A 458 -15.90 -13.92 3.90
N PHE A 459 -16.83 -14.18 4.82
CA PHE A 459 -16.62 -15.07 5.97
C PHE A 459 -16.22 -16.49 5.52
N HIS A 460 -16.92 -17.08 4.55
CA HIS A 460 -16.58 -18.40 4.00
C HIS A 460 -15.24 -18.39 3.28
N SER A 461 -14.92 -17.32 2.54
CA SER A 461 -13.63 -17.13 1.89
C SER A 461 -12.48 -17.10 2.92
N VAL A 462 -12.63 -16.31 3.99
CA VAL A 462 -11.66 -16.24 5.09
C VAL A 462 -11.52 -17.59 5.79
N SER A 463 -12.64 -18.27 6.07
CA SER A 463 -12.65 -19.56 6.76
C SER A 463 -11.94 -20.68 6.01
N ARG A 464 -11.82 -20.57 4.68
CA ARG A 464 -11.10 -21.53 3.81
C ARG A 464 -9.61 -21.24 3.67
N ARG A 465 -9.09 -20.15 4.27
CA ARG A 465 -7.66 -19.83 4.23
C ARG A 465 -6.85 -20.97 4.87
N THR A 466 -5.71 -21.28 4.28
CA THR A 466 -4.78 -22.33 4.74
C THR A 466 -4.41 -22.18 6.21
N HIS A 467 -4.22 -20.94 6.68
CA HIS A 467 -3.89 -20.62 8.07
C HIS A 467 -4.97 -21.00 9.11
N LEU A 468 -6.21 -21.27 8.68
CA LEU A 468 -7.32 -21.67 9.55
C LEU A 468 -7.68 -23.15 9.44
N GLN A 469 -6.94 -23.94 8.64
CA GLN A 469 -7.18 -25.38 8.53
C GLN A 469 -7.08 -26.05 9.91
N GLY A 470 -8.08 -26.89 10.23
CA GLY A 470 -8.17 -27.58 11.52
C GLY A 470 -8.63 -26.70 12.70
N ARG A 471 -8.92 -25.41 12.50
CA ARG A 471 -9.42 -24.52 13.56
C ARG A 471 -10.89 -24.16 13.39
N GLY A 472 -11.72 -24.69 14.29
CA GLY A 472 -13.15 -24.38 14.39
C GLY A 472 -13.42 -22.88 14.60
N PHE A 473 -14.65 -22.46 14.31
CA PHE A 473 -15.13 -21.11 14.61
C PHE A 473 -15.53 -21.03 16.09
N ASP A 474 -14.90 -20.14 16.85
CA ASP A 474 -15.28 -19.88 18.23
C ASP A 474 -16.51 -18.97 18.26
N ARG A 475 -17.67 -19.61 18.37
CA ARG A 475 -18.96 -18.90 18.40
C ARG A 475 -19.19 -18.16 19.71
N GLN A 476 -18.67 -18.66 20.84
CA GLN A 476 -18.90 -18.05 22.14
C GLN A 476 -18.18 -16.70 22.24
N ASP A 477 -16.93 -16.63 21.78
CA ASP A 477 -16.18 -15.36 21.74
C ASP A 477 -16.84 -14.35 20.78
N ALA A 478 -17.34 -14.80 19.63
CA ALA A 478 -18.05 -13.94 18.68
C ALA A 478 -19.39 -13.42 19.24
N GLU A 479 -20.16 -14.26 19.95
CA GLU A 479 -21.40 -13.85 20.63
C GLU A 479 -21.11 -12.84 21.74
N ALA A 480 -20.06 -13.07 22.54
CA ALA A 480 -19.63 -12.12 23.57
C ALA A 480 -19.25 -10.75 22.97
N LEU A 481 -18.57 -10.73 21.82
CA LEU A 481 -18.26 -9.47 21.12
C LEU A 481 -19.53 -8.77 20.64
N ARG A 482 -20.45 -9.49 19.98
CA ARG A 482 -21.75 -8.94 19.54
C ARG A 482 -22.50 -8.31 20.71
N ASP A 483 -22.58 -9.01 21.83
CA ASP A 483 -23.39 -8.60 22.98
C ASP A 483 -22.84 -7.33 23.63
N ARG A 484 -21.52 -7.07 23.57
CA ARG A 484 -20.93 -5.78 24.00
C ARG A 484 -21.52 -4.59 23.25
N PHE A 485 -21.75 -4.72 21.94
CA PHE A 485 -22.35 -3.65 21.13
C PHE A 485 -23.86 -3.53 21.35
N LEU A 486 -24.57 -4.65 21.58
CA LEU A 486 -26.00 -4.63 21.85
C LEU A 486 -26.36 -4.11 23.27
N THR A 487 -25.44 -4.24 24.23
CA THR A 487 -25.64 -3.84 25.63
C THR A 487 -25.16 -2.42 25.94
N THR A 488 -24.41 -1.78 25.04
CA THR A 488 -23.96 -0.41 25.23
C THR A 488 -25.15 0.54 24.99
N PRO A 489 -25.64 1.27 26.00
CA PRO A 489 -26.73 2.22 25.79
C PRO A 489 -26.25 3.35 24.88
N ALA A 490 -27.09 3.73 23.91
CA ALA A 490 -26.89 4.92 23.08
C ALA A 490 -26.55 6.11 23.99
N ARG A 491 -25.39 6.73 23.76
CA ARG A 491 -24.98 7.97 24.41
C ARG A 491 -25.33 9.15 23.55
#